data_AF-A0A9P6Y7P6-F1
#
_entry.id   AF-A0A9P6Y7P6-F1
#
_cell.length_a   1.000
_cell.length_b   1.000
_cell.length_c   1.000
_cell.angle_alpha   90.00
_cell.angle_beta   90.00
_cell.angle_gamma   90.00
#
_symmetry.space_group_name_H-M   'P 1'
#
loop_
_entity.id
_entity.type
_entity.pdbx_description
1 polymer ?
#
loop_
_entity_poly.entity_id
_entity_poly.type
_entity_poly.pdbx_seq_one_letter_code
_entity_poly.pdbx_strand_id
1 'polypeptide(L)'
;MSLLFNIAAAATLLPLSLGLGLALAASLATGVEYTWKLLEGGDPTRTLAELAMFTTSYLALAFISYQVGNRARRNQQLANQRGDEVANLLQINELIIRRMRTGVLVVDADNRITLANEAASMLLGDSDGNGESGRLDLASAAPELTRRLQRWRNGWAQDELPLQLNPDQPEVQPRFARLLAGSDLALVFLDDSSVVSRRAESLTLSAMGRFSASLAHEIRNPLAAINYAVQLLEEGTGFNESERRLLQIIRQQCQRTNGIV
;
A
#
# COMPACT_ATOMS: atom_id res chain seq x y z
N MET A 1 -37.76 -27.39 34.67
CA MET A 1 -36.66 -26.42 34.68
C MET A 1 -35.42 -26.94 33.95
N SER A 2 -34.99 -28.19 34.19
CA SER A 2 -33.89 -28.85 33.46
C SER A 2 -34.05 -28.92 31.93
N LEU A 3 -35.29 -29.07 31.43
CA LEU A 3 -35.57 -29.12 29.98
C LEU A 3 -35.32 -27.79 29.25
N LEU A 4 -35.48 -26.63 29.91
CA LEU A 4 -35.24 -25.31 29.29
C LEU A 4 -33.77 -25.16 28.90
N PHE A 5 -32.86 -25.53 29.81
CA PHE A 5 -31.42 -25.45 29.57
C PHE A 5 -30.98 -26.38 28.42
N ASN A 6 -31.51 -27.61 28.40
CA ASN A 6 -31.18 -28.58 27.35
C ASN A 6 -31.70 -28.14 25.97
N ILE A 7 -32.91 -27.56 25.90
CA ILE A 7 -33.47 -27.03 24.66
C ILE A 7 -32.67 -25.81 24.17
N ALA A 8 -32.27 -24.91 25.08
CA ALA A 8 -31.42 -23.78 24.74
C ALA A 8 -30.06 -24.23 24.19
N ALA A 9 -29.37 -25.13 24.92
CA ALA A 9 -28.09 -25.68 24.48
C ALA A 9 -28.20 -26.36 23.11
N ALA A 10 -29.21 -27.21 22.90
CA ALA A 10 -29.45 -27.85 21.62
C ALA A 10 -29.74 -26.84 20.49
N ALA A 11 -30.58 -25.82 20.74
CA ALA A 11 -30.92 -24.81 19.75
C ALA A 11 -29.75 -23.90 19.34
N THR A 12 -28.72 -23.75 20.18
CA THR A 12 -27.49 -23.02 19.81
C THR A 12 -26.55 -23.83 18.89
N LEU A 13 -26.58 -25.16 19.01
CA LEU A 13 -25.68 -26.08 18.32
C LEU A 13 -26.26 -26.60 17.01
N LEU A 14 -27.56 -26.86 16.97
CA LEU A 14 -28.26 -27.50 15.86
C LEU A 14 -28.95 -26.51 14.89
N PRO A 15 -29.27 -26.95 13.66
CA PRO A 15 -30.11 -26.21 12.71
C PRO A 15 -31.48 -25.84 13.30
N LEU A 16 -32.08 -24.74 12.82
CA LEU A 16 -33.37 -24.21 13.31
C LEU A 16 -34.49 -25.26 13.34
N SER A 17 -34.53 -26.12 12.32
CA SER A 17 -35.53 -27.18 12.19
C SER A 17 -35.45 -28.22 13.32
N LEU A 18 -34.23 -28.61 13.73
CA LEU A 18 -34.03 -29.58 14.80
C LEU A 18 -34.20 -28.94 16.18
N GLY A 19 -33.79 -27.68 16.36
CA GLY A 19 -34.02 -26.92 17.59
C GLY A 19 -35.51 -26.70 17.89
N LEU A 20 -36.28 -26.29 16.88
CA LEU A 20 -37.74 -26.17 16.99
C LEU A 20 -38.42 -27.53 17.14
N GLY A 21 -37.92 -28.58 16.47
CA GLY A 21 -38.42 -29.95 16.62
C GLY A 21 -38.31 -30.47 18.05
N LEU A 22 -37.19 -30.22 18.73
CA LEU A 22 -37.01 -30.57 20.15
C LEU A 22 -37.95 -29.79 21.08
N ALA A 23 -38.15 -28.50 20.82
CA ALA A 23 -39.09 -27.67 21.59
C ALA A 23 -40.55 -28.14 21.42
N LEU A 24 -40.93 -28.52 20.20
CA LEU A 24 -42.25 -29.10 19.90
C LEU A 24 -42.43 -30.47 20.56
N ALA A 25 -41.42 -31.34 20.53
CA ALA A 25 -41.46 -32.64 21.18
C ALA A 25 -41.62 -32.51 22.71
N ALA A 26 -40.89 -31.59 23.34
CA ALA A 26 -41.03 -31.30 24.77
C ALA A 26 -42.40 -30.72 25.14
N SER A 27 -42.96 -29.88 24.26
CA SER A 27 -44.31 -29.31 24.40
C SER A 27 -45.39 -30.37 24.27
N LEU A 28 -45.25 -31.29 23.32
CA LEU A 28 -46.16 -32.43 23.14
C LEU A 28 -46.09 -33.40 24.32
N ALA A 29 -44.89 -33.74 24.81
CA ALA A 29 -44.72 -34.63 25.96
C ALA A 29 -45.41 -34.08 27.22
N THR A 30 -45.30 -32.77 27.47
CA THR A 30 -45.99 -32.12 28.59
C THR A 30 -47.51 -32.02 28.39
N GLY A 31 -47.96 -31.84 27.15
CA GLY A 31 -49.39 -31.89 26.81
C GLY A 31 -50.00 -33.28 27.01
N VAL A 32 -49.28 -34.34 26.62
CA VAL A 32 -49.71 -35.74 26.81
C VAL A 32 -49.80 -36.10 28.29
N GLU A 33 -48.84 -35.65 29.11
CA GLU A 33 -48.90 -35.87 30.57
C GLU A 33 -50.14 -35.19 31.20
N TYR A 34 -50.46 -33.98 30.73
CA TYR A 34 -51.63 -33.23 31.19
C TYR A 34 -52.94 -33.93 30.80
N THR A 35 -53.08 -34.38 29.55
CA THR A 35 -54.30 -35.07 29.10
C THR A 35 -54.47 -36.43 29.75
N TRP A 36 -53.37 -37.15 30.00
CA TRP A 36 -53.39 -38.46 30.66
C TRP A 36 -53.90 -38.37 32.10
N LYS A 37 -53.38 -37.41 32.89
CA LYS A 37 -53.81 -37.17 34.28
C LYS A 37 -55.28 -36.76 34.38
N LEU A 38 -55.77 -35.99 33.40
CA LEU A 38 -57.17 -35.59 33.31
C LEU A 38 -58.10 -36.80 33.04
N LEU A 39 -57.63 -37.77 32.24
CA LEU A 39 -58.37 -38.99 31.92
C LEU A 39 -58.43 -39.98 33.10
N GLU A 40 -57.37 -40.04 33.91
CA GLU A 40 -57.30 -40.86 35.14
C GLU A 40 -58.14 -40.29 36.30
N GLY A 41 -58.79 -39.13 36.12
CA GLY A 41 -59.59 -38.48 37.15
C GLY A 41 -58.75 -37.84 38.27
N GLY A 42 -57.44 -37.70 38.06
CA GLY A 42 -56.54 -37.01 38.98
C GLY A 42 -56.62 -35.49 38.79
N ASP A 43 -56.40 -34.75 39.87
CA ASP A 43 -56.30 -33.29 39.79
C ASP A 43 -54.98 -32.94 39.09
N PRO A 44 -55.00 -32.21 37.95
CA PRO A 44 -53.78 -31.88 37.23
C PRO A 44 -52.85 -31.07 38.13
N THR A 45 -51.61 -31.53 38.28
CA THR A 45 -50.58 -30.82 39.06
C THR A 45 -50.20 -29.45 38.49
N ARG A 46 -50.68 -29.11 37.28
CA ARG A 46 -50.42 -27.86 36.57
C ARG A 46 -51.68 -27.35 35.91
N THR A 47 -51.88 -26.04 35.92
CA THR A 47 -53.02 -25.40 35.24
C THR A 47 -52.79 -25.31 33.73
N LEU A 48 -53.88 -25.18 32.96
CA LEU A 48 -53.82 -24.93 31.51
C LEU A 48 -52.98 -23.69 31.17
N ALA A 49 -53.03 -22.65 32.02
CA ALA A 49 -52.24 -21.44 31.89
C ALA A 49 -50.73 -21.71 32.04
N GLU A 50 -50.32 -22.55 33.00
CA GLU A 50 -48.92 -22.97 33.16
C GLU A 50 -48.41 -23.74 31.95
N LEU A 51 -49.22 -24.65 31.38
CA LEU A 51 -48.84 -25.39 30.17
C LEU A 51 -48.60 -24.45 28.99
N ALA A 52 -49.51 -23.51 28.75
CA ALA A 52 -49.38 -22.50 27.69
C ALA A 52 -48.16 -21.58 27.88
N MET A 53 -47.84 -21.22 29.13
CA MET A 53 -46.63 -20.44 29.45
C MET A 53 -45.36 -21.24 29.14
N PHE A 54 -45.31 -22.53 29.51
CA PHE A 54 -44.13 -23.36 29.25
C PHE A 54 -43.91 -23.61 27.75
N THR A 55 -44.94 -23.94 26.99
CA THR A 55 -44.81 -24.16 25.53
C THR A 55 -44.34 -22.89 24.81
N THR A 56 -44.93 -21.74 25.14
CA THR A 56 -44.52 -20.44 24.60
C THR A 56 -43.07 -20.12 24.98
N SER A 57 -42.69 -20.37 26.23
CA SER A 57 -41.32 -20.15 26.72
C SER A 57 -40.30 -21.07 26.03
N TYR A 58 -40.63 -22.35 25.81
CA TYR A 58 -39.76 -23.29 25.10
C TYR A 58 -39.52 -22.85 23.65
N LEU A 59 -40.58 -22.45 22.94
CA LEU A 59 -40.48 -21.97 21.56
C LEU A 59 -39.70 -20.66 21.47
N ALA A 60 -39.99 -19.70 22.35
CA ALA A 60 -39.28 -18.43 22.41
C ALA A 60 -37.78 -18.64 22.72
N LEU A 61 -37.46 -19.49 23.68
CA LEU A 61 -36.09 -19.79 24.07
C LEU A 61 -35.32 -20.50 22.94
N ALA A 62 -35.94 -21.45 22.25
CA ALA A 62 -35.34 -22.12 21.09
C ALA A 62 -35.06 -21.12 19.96
N PHE A 63 -36.01 -20.23 19.67
CA PHE A 63 -35.87 -19.21 18.62
C PHE A 63 -34.76 -18.20 18.93
N ILE A 64 -34.73 -17.64 20.15
CA ILE A 64 -33.71 -16.67 20.57
C ILE A 64 -32.33 -17.33 20.60
N SER A 65 -32.22 -18.53 21.18
CA SER A 65 -30.95 -19.26 21.26
C SER A 65 -30.38 -19.57 19.87
N TYR A 66 -31.24 -19.98 18.93
CA TYR A 66 -30.85 -20.17 17.54
C TYR A 66 -30.40 -18.86 16.89
N GLN A 67 -31.13 -17.75 17.08
CA GLN A 67 -30.80 -16.46 16.49
C GLN A 67 -29.44 -15.94 17.00
N VAL A 68 -29.19 -16.06 18.30
CA VAL A 68 -27.90 -15.69 18.93
C VAL A 68 -26.77 -16.58 18.42
N GLY A 69 -26.97 -17.91 18.38
CA GLY A 69 -25.96 -18.85 17.89
C GLY A 69 -25.59 -18.59 16.43
N ASN A 70 -26.58 -18.34 15.58
CA ASN A 70 -26.34 -18.06 14.16
C ASN A 70 -25.65 -16.71 13.94
N ARG A 71 -26.02 -15.68 14.73
CA ARG A 71 -25.35 -14.37 14.71
C ARG A 71 -23.90 -14.45 15.19
N ALA A 72 -23.65 -15.23 16.24
CA ALA A 72 -22.30 -15.47 16.74
C ALA A 72 -21.41 -16.16 15.69
N ARG A 73 -21.91 -17.20 15.02
CA ARG A 73 -21.16 -17.90 13.95
C ARG A 73 -20.86 -16.98 12.76
N ARG A 74 -21.83 -16.18 12.31
CA ARG A 74 -21.62 -15.20 11.22
C ARG A 74 -20.57 -14.14 11.58
N ASN A 75 -20.64 -13.62 12.81
CA ASN A 75 -19.65 -12.67 13.30
C ASN A 75 -18.26 -13.30 13.39
N GLN A 76 -18.17 -14.55 13.87
CA GLN A 76 -16.90 -15.29 13.93
C GLN A 76 -16.30 -15.47 12.52
N GLN A 77 -17.11 -15.85 11.54
CA GLN A 77 -16.67 -16.01 10.15
C GLN A 77 -16.16 -14.69 9.56
N LEU A 78 -16.89 -13.58 9.79
CA LEU A 78 -16.47 -12.26 9.34
C LEU A 78 -15.19 -11.80 10.03
N ALA A 79 -15.04 -12.07 11.33
CA ALA A 79 -13.84 -11.75 12.09
C ALA A 79 -12.62 -12.51 11.55
N ASN A 80 -12.77 -13.80 11.24
CA ASN A 80 -11.71 -14.61 10.63
C ASN A 80 -11.31 -14.06 9.26
N GLN A 81 -12.29 -13.74 8.39
CA GLN A 81 -12.01 -13.15 7.07
C GLN A 81 -11.25 -11.82 7.17
N ARG A 82 -11.65 -10.93 8.09
CA ARG A 82 -10.93 -9.68 8.33
C ARG A 82 -9.52 -9.91 8.90
N GLY A 83 -9.36 -10.93 9.74
CA GLY A 83 -8.05 -11.33 10.26
C GLY A 83 -7.11 -11.75 9.13
N ASP A 84 -7.59 -12.59 8.20
CA ASP A 84 -6.83 -13.03 7.04
C ASP A 84 -6.47 -11.86 6.11
N GLU A 85 -7.38 -10.92 5.90
CA GLU A 85 -7.14 -9.73 5.09
C GLU A 85 -6.05 -8.83 5.69
N VAL A 86 -6.11 -8.58 7.01
CA VAL A 86 -5.07 -7.83 7.73
C VAL A 86 -3.71 -8.54 7.65
N ALA A 87 -3.68 -9.86 7.86
CA ALA A 87 -2.45 -10.63 7.75
C ALA A 87 -1.85 -10.56 6.33
N ASN A 88 -2.69 -10.66 5.30
CA ASN A 88 -2.26 -10.53 3.90
C ASN A 88 -1.71 -9.12 3.60
N LEU A 89 -2.38 -8.06 4.08
CA LEU A 89 -1.89 -6.69 3.94
C LEU A 89 -0.53 -6.48 4.61
N LEU A 90 -0.35 -7.03 5.82
CA LEU A 90 0.93 -6.97 6.53
C LEU A 90 2.03 -7.73 5.76
N GLN A 91 1.72 -8.93 5.26
CA GLN A 91 2.67 -9.74 4.47
C GLN A 91 3.05 -9.06 3.15
N ILE A 92 2.09 -8.48 2.43
CA ILE A 92 2.37 -7.71 1.20
C ILE A 92 3.23 -6.50 1.52
N ASN A 93 2.88 -5.72 2.55
CA ASN A 93 3.64 -4.55 2.95
C ASN A 93 5.09 -4.94 3.31
N GLU A 94 5.27 -6.04 4.05
CA GLU A 94 6.59 -6.59 4.37
C GLU A 94 7.36 -7.00 3.10
N LEU A 95 6.73 -7.70 2.16
CA LEU A 95 7.35 -8.11 0.89
C LEU A 95 7.75 -6.92 0.02
N ILE A 96 6.92 -5.87 -0.03
CA ILE A 96 7.26 -4.64 -0.76
C ILE A 96 8.47 -4.00 -0.09
N ILE A 97 8.46 -3.81 1.23
CA ILE A 97 9.57 -3.20 1.98
C ILE A 97 10.88 -4.03 1.84
N ARG A 98 10.80 -5.37 1.83
CA ARG A 98 11.98 -6.25 1.62
C ARG A 98 12.52 -6.19 0.18
N ARG A 99 11.66 -5.98 -0.82
CA ARG A 99 12.08 -5.83 -2.23
C ARG A 99 12.49 -4.40 -2.59
N MET A 100 12.10 -3.41 -1.78
CA MET A 100 12.65 -2.06 -1.87
C MET A 100 14.14 -2.13 -1.49
N ARG A 101 15.02 -1.83 -2.45
CA ARG A 101 16.46 -1.67 -2.21
C ARG A 101 16.78 -0.38 -1.43
N THR A 102 15.77 0.44 -1.18
CA THR A 102 15.87 1.66 -0.39
C THR A 102 15.84 1.32 1.10
N GLY A 103 16.89 1.71 1.83
CA GLY A 103 16.89 1.65 3.29
C GLY A 103 15.93 2.68 3.87
N VAL A 104 15.07 2.29 4.81
CA VAL A 104 14.16 3.19 5.53
C VAL A 104 14.46 3.13 7.02
N LEU A 105 14.69 4.30 7.62
CA LEU A 105 15.01 4.48 9.03
C LEU A 105 14.09 5.53 9.65
N VAL A 106 13.65 5.30 10.88
CA VAL A 106 12.99 6.31 11.71
C VAL A 106 13.93 6.67 12.85
N VAL A 107 14.17 7.97 13.02
CA VAL A 107 15.13 8.52 13.97
C VAL A 107 14.44 9.55 14.85
N ASP A 108 14.75 9.54 16.15
CA ASP A 108 14.16 10.47 17.12
C ASP A 108 14.96 11.78 17.31
N ALA A 109 14.55 12.59 18.28
CA ALA A 109 15.21 13.84 18.67
C ALA A 109 16.68 13.65 19.06
N ASP A 110 16.99 12.54 19.70
CA ASP A 110 18.30 12.20 20.24
C ASP A 110 19.20 11.48 19.23
N ASN A 111 18.79 11.43 17.96
CA ASN A 111 19.45 10.69 16.86
C ASN A 111 19.50 9.17 17.06
N ARG A 112 18.55 8.60 17.79
CA ARG A 112 18.44 7.15 17.98
C ARG A 112 17.47 6.54 16.97
N ILE A 113 17.85 5.39 16.43
CA ILE A 113 17.04 4.64 15.49
C ILE A 113 15.90 3.94 16.26
N THR A 114 14.66 4.26 15.91
CA THR A 114 13.47 3.62 16.49
C THR A 114 12.95 2.49 15.61
N LEU A 115 13.06 2.63 14.29
CA LEU A 115 12.69 1.61 13.30
C LEU A 115 13.71 1.61 12.16
N ALA A 116 14.06 0.42 11.67
CA ALA A 116 14.88 0.22 10.50
C ALA A 116 14.33 -0.95 9.70
N ASN A 117 14.24 -0.84 8.37
CA ASN A 117 13.96 -2.00 7.53
C ASN A 117 15.23 -2.85 7.32
N GLU A 118 15.05 -4.05 6.75
CA GLU A 118 16.15 -4.98 6.45
C GLU A 118 17.22 -4.34 5.57
N ALA A 119 16.83 -3.61 4.52
CA ALA A 119 17.76 -2.89 3.64
C ALA A 119 18.59 -1.83 4.39
N ALA A 120 17.98 -1.05 5.28
CA ALA A 120 18.70 -0.07 6.07
C ALA A 120 19.65 -0.71 7.08
N SER A 121 19.25 -1.83 7.67
CA SER A 121 20.09 -2.58 8.61
C SER A 121 21.30 -3.17 7.90
N MET A 122 21.10 -3.72 6.69
CA MET A 122 22.20 -4.12 5.83
C MET A 122 23.10 -2.93 5.51
N LEU A 123 22.53 -1.80 5.07
CA LEU A 123 23.25 -0.54 4.73
C LEU A 123 24.09 0.05 5.87
N LEU A 124 23.58 -0.02 7.10
CA LEU A 124 24.27 0.42 8.32
C LEU A 124 25.32 -0.58 8.80
N GLY A 125 25.32 -1.80 8.25
CA GLY A 125 26.20 -2.90 8.65
C GLY A 125 25.67 -3.60 9.90
N ASP A 126 25.81 -4.92 9.92
CA ASP A 126 25.45 -5.74 11.07
C ASP A 126 26.40 -5.40 12.23
N SER A 127 25.97 -4.54 13.15
CA SER A 127 26.57 -4.49 14.48
C SER A 127 26.05 -5.69 15.24
N ASP A 128 26.74 -6.82 15.07
CA ASP A 128 26.65 -8.07 15.84
C ASP A 128 25.51 -8.11 16.87
N GLY A 129 24.41 -8.77 16.50
CA GLY A 129 23.99 -9.97 17.23
C GLY A 129 23.61 -9.89 18.72
N ASN A 130 23.50 -8.72 19.35
CA ASN A 130 23.05 -8.60 20.74
C ASN A 130 21.68 -7.92 20.84
N GLY A 131 20.66 -8.60 20.31
CA GLY A 131 19.65 -9.26 21.15
C GLY A 131 18.78 -8.47 22.13
N GLU A 132 18.96 -7.17 22.35
CA GLU A 132 18.08 -6.38 23.22
C GLU A 132 17.71 -5.05 22.57
N SER A 133 16.45 -4.65 22.73
CA SER A 133 15.78 -3.48 22.16
C SER A 133 16.35 -2.12 22.61
N GLY A 134 17.67 -1.97 22.63
CA GLY A 134 18.40 -0.77 22.98
C GLY A 134 18.71 0.07 21.75
N ARG A 135 17.73 0.86 21.29
CA ARG A 135 17.88 2.14 20.56
C ARG A 135 19.29 2.39 20.01
N LEU A 136 19.61 1.81 18.85
CA LEU A 136 20.90 1.99 18.19
C LEU A 136 21.13 3.49 17.95
N ASP A 137 22.28 4.00 18.37
CA ASP A 137 22.62 5.41 18.15
C ASP A 137 23.12 5.57 16.71
N LEU A 138 22.43 6.42 15.93
CA LEU A 138 22.83 6.69 14.56
C LEU A 138 24.22 7.36 14.52
N ALA A 139 24.60 8.07 15.58
CA ALA A 139 25.89 8.74 15.66
C ALA A 139 27.08 7.76 15.68
N SER A 140 26.90 6.58 16.28
CA SER A 140 27.96 5.55 16.31
C SER A 140 28.01 4.72 15.04
N ALA A 141 26.85 4.41 14.45
CA ALA A 141 26.79 3.59 13.23
C ALA A 141 27.12 4.39 11.97
N ALA A 142 26.66 5.65 11.88
CA ALA A 142 26.81 6.48 10.70
C ALA A 142 26.98 7.97 11.08
N PRO A 143 28.20 8.38 11.48
CA PRO A 143 28.45 9.74 11.95
C PRO A 143 28.21 10.81 10.87
N GLU A 144 28.49 10.50 9.60
CA GLU A 144 28.24 11.42 8.49
C GLU A 144 26.74 11.61 8.22
N LEU A 145 25.96 10.53 8.26
CA LEU A 145 24.50 10.58 8.09
C LEU A 145 23.85 11.41 9.21
N THR A 146 24.33 11.26 10.45
CA THR A 146 23.86 12.04 11.60
C THR A 146 24.13 13.54 11.43
N ARG A 147 25.31 13.93 10.93
CA ARG A 147 25.61 15.34 10.65
C ARG A 147 24.68 15.94 9.61
N ARG A 148 24.39 15.21 8.53
CA ARG A 148 23.46 15.66 7.49
C ARG A 148 22.02 15.76 7.99
N LEU A 149 21.59 14.81 8.80
CA LEU A 149 20.28 14.84 9.46
C LEU A 149 20.13 16.09 10.35
N GLN A 150 21.14 16.42 11.15
CA GLN A 150 21.12 17.63 12.00
C GLN A 150 21.06 18.92 11.19
N ARG A 151 21.84 19.03 10.09
CA ARG A 151 21.76 20.19 9.18
C ARG A 151 20.36 20.35 8.60
N TRP A 152 19.76 19.25 8.15
CA TRP A 152 18.40 19.26 7.62
C TRP A 152 17.36 19.68 8.69
N ARG A 153 17.49 19.20 9.94
CA ARG A 153 16.60 19.63 11.05
C ARG A 153 16.69 21.13 11.31
N ASN A 154 17.88 21.70 11.16
CA ASN A 154 18.16 23.13 11.33
C ASN A 154 17.77 24.00 10.10
N GLY A 155 17.17 23.40 9.07
CA GLY A 155 16.67 24.11 7.90
C GLY A 155 17.74 24.48 6.87
N TRP A 156 18.92 23.86 6.94
CA TRP A 156 19.97 24.05 5.93
C TRP A 156 19.69 23.17 4.70
N ALA A 157 20.21 23.57 3.54
CA ALA A 157 19.98 22.91 2.26
C ALA A 157 20.31 21.41 2.32
N GLN A 158 19.53 20.61 1.59
CA GLN A 158 19.75 19.16 1.50
C GLN A 158 21.07 18.89 0.77
N ASP A 159 22.04 18.28 1.47
CA ASP A 159 23.25 17.75 0.85
C ASP A 159 22.88 16.50 0.05
N GLU A 160 22.57 16.67 -1.24
CA GLU A 160 22.16 15.61 -2.18
C GLU A 160 23.31 14.68 -2.61
N LEU A 161 24.53 14.88 -2.08
CA LEU A 161 25.69 14.08 -2.44
C LEU A 161 25.51 12.63 -1.98
N PRO A 162 25.87 11.62 -2.79
CA PRO A 162 26.00 10.26 -2.29
C PRO A 162 26.97 10.20 -1.11
N LEU A 163 26.71 9.31 -0.16
CA LEU A 163 27.60 9.00 0.94
C LEU A 163 27.76 7.49 1.06
N GLN A 164 28.94 7.08 1.50
CA GLN A 164 29.21 5.68 1.79
C GLN A 164 29.11 5.48 3.30
N LEU A 165 28.10 4.71 3.76
CA LEU A 165 27.89 4.46 5.19
C LEU A 165 28.97 3.54 5.75
N ASN A 166 29.33 2.51 4.99
CA ASN A 166 30.34 1.52 5.34
C ASN A 166 31.26 1.23 4.14
N PRO A 167 32.56 0.95 4.35
CA PRO A 167 33.51 0.72 3.26
C PRO A 167 33.13 -0.44 2.32
N ASP A 168 32.44 -1.46 2.85
CA ASP A 168 32.06 -2.68 2.14
C ASP A 168 30.70 -2.57 1.42
N GLN A 169 30.10 -1.38 1.42
CA GLN A 169 28.71 -1.15 1.03
C GLN A 169 28.59 -0.09 -0.07
N PRO A 170 27.52 -0.13 -0.89
CA PRO A 170 27.34 0.83 -1.99
C PRO A 170 27.14 2.26 -1.48
N GLU A 171 27.44 3.24 -2.35
CA GLU A 171 27.11 4.64 -2.11
C GLU A 171 25.59 4.83 -2.07
N VAL A 172 25.09 5.43 -1.00
CA VAL A 172 23.67 5.72 -0.81
C VAL A 172 23.41 7.22 -0.80
N GLN A 173 22.28 7.62 -1.36
CA GLN A 173 21.81 8.99 -1.30
C GLN A 173 20.76 9.12 -0.19
N PRO A 174 21.06 9.85 0.90
CA PRO A 174 20.11 10.03 1.99
C PRO A 174 19.05 11.08 1.63
N ARG A 175 17.78 10.80 1.93
CA ARG A 175 16.67 11.75 1.84
C ARG A 175 15.94 11.82 3.16
N PHE A 176 15.67 13.04 3.63
CA PHE A 176 15.09 13.28 4.94
C PHE A 176 13.67 13.85 4.82
N ALA A 177 12.74 13.31 5.60
CA ALA A 177 11.35 13.75 5.70
C ALA A 177 10.90 13.79 7.16
N ARG A 178 9.94 14.66 7.50
CA ARG A 178 9.29 14.63 8.83
C ARG A 178 8.13 13.66 8.80
N LEU A 179 8.03 12.79 9.81
CA LEU A 179 6.98 11.76 9.85
C LEU A 179 5.60 12.35 10.15
N LEU A 180 5.52 13.32 11.07
CA LEU A 180 4.30 14.09 11.35
C LEU A 180 4.63 15.58 11.53
N ALA A 181 3.67 16.44 11.21
CA ALA A 181 3.77 17.87 11.50
C ALA A 181 3.82 18.08 13.03
N GLY A 182 4.95 18.55 13.54
CA GLY A 182 5.16 18.81 14.97
C GLY A 182 5.76 17.65 15.77
N SER A 183 6.09 16.51 15.15
CA SER A 183 6.90 15.47 15.81
C SER A 183 8.39 15.66 15.54
N ASP A 184 9.21 15.31 16.53
CA ASP A 184 10.68 15.27 16.40
C ASP A 184 11.19 13.98 15.72
N LEU A 185 10.28 13.21 15.11
CA LEU A 185 10.59 11.99 14.39
C LEU A 185 10.95 12.32 12.94
N ALA A 186 12.18 11.95 12.55
CA ALA A 186 12.67 12.06 11.19
C ALA A 186 12.61 10.69 10.51
N LEU A 187 12.12 10.68 9.27
CA LEU A 187 12.16 9.55 8.36
C LEU A 187 13.35 9.75 7.42
N VAL A 188 14.24 8.76 7.36
CA VAL A 188 15.42 8.77 6.49
C VAL A 188 15.29 7.66 5.47
N PHE A 189 15.36 8.02 4.20
CA PHE A 189 15.45 7.09 3.09
C PHE A 189 16.90 7.03 2.60
N LEU A 190 17.40 5.84 2.30
CA LEU A 190 18.73 5.58 1.78
C LEU A 190 18.57 4.90 0.42
N ASP A 191 18.59 5.69 -0.65
CA ASP A 191 18.48 5.16 -2.00
C ASP A 191 19.86 4.70 -2.48
N ASP A 192 19.96 3.46 -2.94
CA ASP A 192 21.18 2.94 -3.57
C ASP A 192 21.46 3.72 -4.87
N SER A 193 22.52 4.52 -4.85
CA SER A 193 22.94 5.35 -5.99
C SER A 193 23.77 4.56 -7.02
N SER A 194 23.81 3.23 -6.90
CA SER A 194 24.54 2.36 -7.80
C SER A 194 24.25 2.68 -9.27
N VAL A 195 25.30 2.51 -10.08
CA VAL A 195 25.50 2.92 -11.47
C VAL A 195 24.33 2.61 -12.43
N VAL A 196 23.38 1.74 -12.04
CA VAL A 196 22.19 1.36 -12.81
C VAL A 196 21.27 2.55 -13.12
N SER A 197 21.07 3.49 -12.18
CA SER A 197 20.23 4.69 -12.42
C SER A 197 20.91 5.69 -13.36
N ARG A 198 22.22 5.97 -13.14
CA ARG A 198 23.03 6.81 -14.03
C ARG A 198 23.15 6.24 -15.45
N ARG A 199 23.15 4.92 -15.60
CA ARG A 199 23.19 4.26 -16.92
C ARG A 199 21.90 4.47 -17.70
N ALA A 200 20.75 4.46 -17.03
CA ALA A 200 19.48 4.81 -17.67
C ALA A 200 19.50 6.27 -18.15
N GLU A 201 19.92 7.21 -17.30
CA GLU A 201 19.97 8.64 -17.65
C GLU A 201 21.01 8.97 -18.73
N SER A 202 22.22 8.38 -18.64
CA SER A 202 23.28 8.53 -19.65
C SER A 202 22.92 7.87 -20.98
N LEU A 203 22.21 6.73 -20.98
CA LEU A 203 21.70 6.12 -22.21
C LEU A 203 20.62 7.00 -22.84
N THR A 204 19.73 7.61 -22.05
CA THR A 204 18.74 8.56 -22.54
C THR A 204 19.41 9.80 -23.13
N LEU A 205 20.38 10.40 -22.45
CA LEU A 205 21.10 11.59 -22.94
C LEU A 205 21.99 11.27 -24.16
N SER A 206 22.67 10.13 -24.20
CA SER A 206 23.47 9.71 -25.35
C SER A 206 22.60 9.34 -26.55
N ALA A 207 21.45 8.70 -26.33
CA ALA A 207 20.48 8.41 -27.37
C ALA A 207 19.89 9.73 -27.90
N MET A 208 19.49 10.65 -27.03
CA MET A 208 18.98 11.98 -27.41
C MET A 208 20.05 12.82 -28.14
N GLY A 209 21.30 12.82 -27.70
CA GLY A 209 22.38 13.55 -28.37
C GLY A 209 22.68 13.04 -29.78
N ARG A 210 22.71 11.71 -29.98
CA ARG A 210 22.84 11.10 -31.32
C ARG A 210 21.61 11.36 -32.18
N PHE A 211 20.40 11.29 -31.60
CA PHE A 211 19.16 11.59 -32.31
C PHE A 211 19.09 13.06 -32.72
N SER A 212 19.46 14.00 -31.84
CA SER A 212 19.52 15.43 -32.13
C SER A 212 20.56 15.76 -33.20
N ALA A 213 21.75 15.15 -33.16
CA ALA A 213 22.76 15.34 -34.19
C ALA A 213 22.33 14.76 -35.55
N SER A 214 21.69 13.59 -35.56
CA SER A 214 21.11 12.98 -36.76
C SER A 214 19.98 13.84 -37.33
N LEU A 215 19.06 14.28 -36.47
CA LEU A 215 17.94 15.14 -36.84
C LEU A 215 18.43 16.48 -37.37
N ALA A 216 19.52 17.01 -36.81
CA ALA A 216 20.16 18.21 -37.33
C ALA A 216 20.65 18.02 -38.77
N HIS A 217 21.40 16.95 -39.04
CA HIS A 217 21.82 16.64 -40.41
C HIS A 217 20.63 16.39 -41.35
N GLU A 218 19.59 15.70 -40.91
CA GLU A 218 18.38 15.45 -41.72
C GLU A 218 17.55 16.71 -41.98
N ILE A 219 17.64 17.75 -41.13
CA ILE A 219 17.02 19.06 -41.38
C ILE A 219 17.90 19.94 -42.28
N ARG A 220 19.22 19.91 -42.12
CA ARG A 220 20.14 20.69 -42.98
C ARG A 220 20.09 20.24 -44.44
N ASN A 221 19.94 18.95 -44.69
CA ASN A 221 19.90 18.38 -46.04
C ASN A 221 18.77 18.96 -46.93
N PRO A 222 17.48 18.96 -46.53
CA PRO A 222 16.41 19.57 -47.31
C PRO A 222 16.54 21.10 -47.36
N LEU A 223 17.04 21.76 -46.31
CA LEU A 223 17.27 23.21 -46.34
C LEU A 223 18.36 23.60 -47.35
N ALA A 224 19.44 22.81 -47.46
CA ALA A 224 20.47 23.00 -48.47
C ALA A 224 19.92 22.78 -49.89
N ALA A 225 19.08 21.76 -50.09
CA ALA A 225 18.43 21.51 -51.36
C ALA A 225 17.47 22.65 -51.76
N ILE A 226 16.67 23.18 -50.83
CA ILE A 226 15.79 24.34 -51.05
C ILE A 226 16.62 25.58 -51.39
N ASN A 227 17.70 25.83 -50.65
CA ASN A 227 18.58 26.97 -50.90
C ASN A 227 19.25 26.88 -52.29
N TYR A 228 19.67 25.68 -52.70
CA TYR A 228 20.23 25.43 -54.02
C TYR A 228 19.19 25.65 -55.14
N ALA A 229 17.96 25.17 -54.95
CA ALA A 229 16.86 25.42 -55.87
C ALA A 229 16.54 26.91 -55.99
N VAL A 230 16.53 27.65 -54.88
CA VAL A 230 16.36 29.11 -54.88
C VAL A 230 17.49 29.80 -55.64
N GLN A 231 18.74 29.38 -55.44
CA GLN A 231 19.88 29.93 -56.17
C GLN A 231 19.78 29.71 -57.68
N LEU A 232 19.40 28.50 -58.12
CA LEU A 232 19.13 28.23 -59.53
C LEU A 232 17.98 29.06 -60.09
N LEU A 233 16.93 29.29 -59.29
CA LEU A 233 15.83 30.17 -59.68
C LEU A 233 16.31 31.62 -59.79
N GLU A 234 17.18 32.10 -58.90
CA GLU A 234 17.76 33.45 -58.98
C GLU A 234 18.61 33.67 -60.26
N GLU A 235 19.17 32.62 -60.85
CA GLU A 235 19.94 32.68 -62.11
C GLU A 235 19.05 32.83 -63.37
N GLY A 236 17.75 32.56 -63.26
CA GLY A 236 16.81 32.70 -64.37
C GLY A 236 16.46 34.16 -64.68
N THR A 237 16.43 34.53 -65.97
CA THR A 237 16.00 35.87 -66.41
C THR A 237 14.48 35.88 -66.62
N GLY A 238 13.74 36.65 -65.82
CA GLY A 238 12.28 36.79 -65.99
C GLY A 238 11.48 37.20 -64.75
N PHE A 239 12.11 37.26 -63.56
CA PHE A 239 11.40 37.55 -62.32
C PHE A 239 11.06 39.02 -62.14
N ASN A 240 9.84 39.27 -61.68
CA ASN A 240 9.42 40.60 -61.20
C ASN A 240 9.99 40.88 -59.79
N GLU A 241 9.89 42.13 -59.34
CA GLU A 241 10.47 42.57 -58.06
C GLU A 241 9.87 41.84 -56.84
N SER A 242 8.57 41.51 -56.89
CA SER A 242 7.88 40.76 -55.84
C SER A 242 8.36 39.31 -55.74
N GLU A 243 8.61 38.64 -56.87
CA GLU A 243 9.14 37.27 -56.93
C GLU A 243 10.58 37.21 -56.40
N ARG A 244 11.42 38.20 -56.75
CA ARG A 244 12.77 38.31 -56.17
C ARG A 244 12.72 38.50 -54.65
N ARG A 245 11.77 39.28 -54.14
CA ARG A 245 11.58 39.45 -52.70
C ARG A 245 11.17 38.16 -52.01
N LEU A 246 10.30 37.35 -52.63
CA LEU A 246 9.89 36.04 -52.12
C LEU A 246 11.07 35.06 -52.05
N LEU A 247 11.88 34.97 -53.11
CA LEU A 247 13.09 34.14 -53.11
C LEU A 247 14.06 34.56 -51.99
N GLN A 248 14.25 35.87 -51.79
CA GLN A 248 15.07 36.40 -50.70
C GLN A 248 14.51 36.02 -49.31
N ILE A 249 13.19 36.06 -49.12
CA ILE A 249 12.54 35.65 -47.87
C ILE A 249 12.77 34.15 -47.62
N ILE A 250 12.54 33.30 -48.62
CA ILE A 250 12.75 31.84 -48.51
C ILE A 250 14.20 31.55 -48.13
N ARG A 251 15.15 32.20 -48.82
CA ARG A 251 16.58 32.08 -48.53
C ARG A 251 16.90 32.45 -47.08
N GLN A 252 16.35 33.57 -46.60
CA GLN A 252 16.55 34.03 -45.23
C GLN A 252 15.92 33.10 -44.20
N GLN A 253 14.75 32.50 -44.49
CA GLN A 253 14.13 31.52 -43.60
C GLN A 253 14.94 30.22 -43.54
N CYS A 254 15.44 29.71 -44.67
CA CYS A 254 16.31 28.53 -44.68
C CYS A 254 17.60 28.75 -43.87
N GLN A 255 18.22 29.93 -43.99
CA GLN A 255 19.41 30.29 -43.20
C GLN A 255 19.09 30.41 -41.70
N ARG A 256 17.96 31.02 -41.34
CA ARG A 256 17.53 31.14 -39.95
C ARG A 256 17.25 29.77 -39.33
N THR A 257 16.49 28.92 -40.01
CA THR A 257 16.18 27.57 -39.51
C THR A 257 17.44 26.73 -39.39
N ASN A 258 18.38 26.84 -40.33
CA ASN A 258 19.68 26.18 -40.26
C ASN A 258 20.56 26.67 -39.09
N GLY A 259 20.32 27.87 -38.56
CA GLY A 259 21.00 28.40 -37.37
C GLY A 259 20.35 28.05 -36.04
N ILE A 260 19.09 27.56 -36.06
CA ILE A 260 18.37 27.09 -34.87
C ILE A 260 18.74 25.63 -34.55
N VAL A 261 19.13 24.87 -35.57
CA VAL A 261 19.43 23.43 -35.51
C VAL A 261 20.92 23.16 -35.63
#